data_AF-Q9ZUX6-F1
#
_entry.id   AF-Q9ZUX6-F1
#
_cell.length_a   1.000
_cell.length_b   1.000
_cell.length_c   1.000
_cell.angle_alpha   90.00
_cell.angle_beta   90.00
_cell.angle_gamma   90.00
#
_symmetry.space_group_name_H-M   'P 1'
#
loop_
_entity.id
_entity.type
_entity.pdbx_description
1 polymer ?
#
loop_
_entity_poly.entity_id
_entity_poly.type
_entity_poly.pdbx_seq_one_letter_code
_entity_poly.pdbx_strand_id
1 'polypeptide(L)'
;MKKPKFLSLQEDDTFEKMRQSRLQKNKRKRDSGLNVFEEVVKDLTYGYMKIGDGDEIYGKHRKKKRVSKAKELEMAMTLEALKKDQEKGDIVAKNHSWQAAISRAAGIKIHDDPKRLKKRIHKETKMREKNTEKWKERVDVQQKFRAEKQQKRSENVIDRIQQKKMRKIAKREKKLLRPGY
;
A
#
# COMPACT_ATOMS: atom_id res chain seq x y z
N MET A 1 -22.40 37.90 13.31
CA MET A 1 -21.79 36.90 12.40
C MET A 1 -22.35 35.53 12.74
N LYS A 2 -23.13 34.90 11.85
CA LYS A 2 -23.78 33.60 12.09
C LYS A 2 -22.83 32.48 11.67
N LYS A 3 -22.38 31.65 12.62
CA LYS A 3 -21.61 30.42 12.35
C LYS A 3 -22.55 29.35 11.77
N PRO A 4 -22.13 28.59 10.75
CA PRO A 4 -22.92 27.45 10.27
C PRO A 4 -22.86 26.34 11.32
N LYS A 5 -24.03 25.87 11.77
CA LYS A 5 -24.18 24.64 12.56
C LYS A 5 -23.98 23.47 11.60
N PHE A 6 -22.81 22.84 11.64
CA PHE A 6 -22.60 21.54 11.00
C PHE A 6 -23.46 20.51 11.75
N LEU A 7 -24.36 19.85 11.03
CA LEU A 7 -25.11 18.71 11.56
C LEU A 7 -24.09 17.66 12.04
N SER A 8 -24.24 17.26 13.29
CA SER A 8 -23.51 16.14 13.88
C SER A 8 -23.75 14.87 13.05
N LEU A 9 -22.63 14.28 12.64
CA LEU A 9 -22.47 13.08 11.84
C LEU A 9 -23.45 11.96 12.24
N GLN A 10 -24.33 11.58 11.30
CA GLN A 10 -25.03 10.29 11.28
C GLN A 10 -24.16 9.19 10.62
N GLU A 11 -22.83 9.33 10.63
CA GLU A 11 -21.94 8.52 9.80
C GLU A 11 -21.67 7.12 10.39
N ASP A 12 -21.78 6.94 11.70
CA ASP A 12 -21.45 5.66 12.38
C ASP A 12 -22.50 4.56 12.14
N ASP A 13 -23.79 4.91 12.07
CA ASP A 13 -24.88 3.94 11.82
C ASP A 13 -24.84 3.33 10.42
N THR A 14 -24.25 4.04 9.45
CA THR A 14 -24.17 3.57 8.07
C THR A 14 -23.08 2.51 7.89
N PHE A 15 -21.93 2.69 8.54
CA PHE A 15 -20.80 1.78 8.42
C PHE A 15 -21.08 0.44 9.10
N GLU A 16 -21.67 0.46 10.31
CA GLU A 16 -21.95 -0.76 11.05
C GLU A 16 -23.12 -1.56 10.41
N LYS A 17 -24.13 -0.89 9.86
CA LYS A 17 -25.16 -1.53 9.00
C LYS A 17 -24.55 -2.16 7.75
N MET A 18 -23.60 -1.49 7.10
CA MET A 18 -22.92 -2.02 5.91
C MET A 18 -22.06 -3.25 6.24
N ARG A 19 -21.43 -3.26 7.41
CA ARG A 19 -20.65 -4.40 7.96
C ARG A 19 -21.54 -5.60 8.29
N GLN A 20 -22.66 -5.37 8.98
CA GLN A 20 -23.66 -6.40 9.31
C GLN A 20 -24.29 -7.00 8.03
N SER A 21 -24.61 -6.17 7.02
CA SER A 21 -25.13 -6.64 5.73
C SER A 21 -24.12 -7.52 4.98
N ARG A 22 -22.82 -7.19 5.00
CA ARG A 22 -21.75 -8.04 4.45
C ARG A 22 -21.64 -9.38 5.17
N LEU A 23 -21.77 -9.40 6.49
CA LEU A 23 -21.72 -10.63 7.29
C LEU A 23 -22.93 -11.53 7.00
N GLN A 24 -24.14 -10.98 6.87
CA GLN A 24 -25.34 -11.74 6.47
C GLN A 24 -25.24 -12.29 5.04
N LYS A 25 -24.71 -11.53 4.07
CA LYS A 25 -24.47 -12.02 2.70
C LYS A 25 -23.46 -13.16 2.66
N ASN A 26 -22.43 -13.14 3.50
CA ASN A 26 -21.45 -14.22 3.58
C ASN A 26 -21.98 -15.47 4.31
N LYS A 27 -22.94 -15.32 5.24
CA LYS A 27 -23.64 -16.46 5.87
C LYS A 27 -24.53 -17.20 4.88
N ARG A 28 -25.34 -16.48 4.08
CA ARG A 28 -26.20 -17.07 3.03
C ARG A 28 -25.42 -17.81 1.94
N LYS A 29 -24.14 -17.49 1.75
CA LYS A 29 -23.25 -18.19 0.81
C LYS A 29 -22.61 -19.47 1.34
N ARG A 30 -22.70 -19.71 2.65
CA ARG A 30 -22.08 -20.89 3.30
C ARG A 30 -23.08 -22.02 3.53
N ASP A 31 -24.37 -21.71 3.66
CA ASP A 31 -25.42 -22.71 3.91
C ASP A 31 -25.91 -23.43 2.64
N SER A 32 -25.47 -23.03 1.44
CA SER A 32 -25.80 -23.72 0.18
C SER A 32 -24.89 -24.92 -0.14
N GLY A 33 -24.05 -25.35 0.80
CA GLY A 33 -22.99 -26.35 0.57
C GLY A 33 -23.41 -27.82 0.66
N LEU A 34 -24.67 -28.12 0.95
CA LEU A 34 -25.12 -29.49 1.23
C LEU A 34 -25.67 -30.26 0.01
N ASN A 35 -25.79 -29.63 -1.17
CA ASN A 35 -26.35 -30.24 -2.38
C ASN A 35 -25.34 -30.63 -3.48
N VAL A 36 -24.05 -30.61 -3.17
CA VAL A 36 -22.98 -30.80 -4.16
C VAL A 36 -22.99 -32.21 -4.77
N PHE A 37 -23.42 -33.23 -4.01
CA PHE A 37 -23.41 -34.61 -4.48
C PHE A 37 -24.56 -34.91 -5.47
N GLU A 38 -25.73 -34.30 -5.28
CA GLU A 38 -26.90 -34.48 -6.17
C GLU A 38 -26.75 -33.76 -7.51
N GLU A 39 -26.05 -32.63 -7.57
CA GLU A 39 -25.73 -31.94 -8.82
C GLU A 39 -24.69 -32.71 -9.65
N VAL A 40 -23.67 -33.30 -8.99
CA VAL A 40 -22.62 -34.08 -9.69
C VAL A 40 -23.21 -35.34 -10.34
N VAL A 41 -24.19 -35.99 -9.71
CA VAL A 41 -24.87 -37.16 -10.27
C VAL A 41 -25.81 -36.79 -11.43
N LYS A 42 -26.43 -35.60 -11.42
CA LYS A 42 -27.28 -35.10 -12.53
C LYS A 42 -26.47 -34.67 -13.75
N ASP A 43 -25.24 -34.22 -13.57
CA ASP A 43 -24.34 -33.80 -14.66
C ASP A 43 -23.60 -34.98 -15.33
N LEU A 44 -23.69 -36.20 -14.78
CA LEU A 44 -23.14 -37.42 -15.37
C LEU A 44 -24.13 -38.05 -16.36
N THR A 45 -24.18 -37.53 -17.58
CA THR A 45 -24.97 -38.11 -18.68
C THR A 45 -24.07 -38.88 -19.65
N TYR A 46 -24.50 -40.09 -20.04
CA TYR A 46 -23.75 -40.96 -20.94
C TYR A 46 -23.55 -40.26 -22.30
N GLY A 47 -22.30 -39.93 -22.63
CA GLY A 47 -21.93 -39.19 -23.85
C GLY A 47 -21.54 -37.72 -23.65
N TYR A 48 -21.85 -37.11 -22.50
CA TYR A 48 -21.35 -35.78 -22.12
C TYR A 48 -20.53 -35.87 -20.84
N MET A 49 -19.23 -36.07 -21.00
CA MET A 49 -18.29 -35.67 -19.95
C MET A 49 -18.17 -34.15 -20.05
N LYS A 50 -18.82 -33.39 -19.17
CA LYS A 50 -18.24 -32.11 -18.76
C LYS A 50 -16.91 -32.47 -18.10
N ILE A 51 -15.83 -32.51 -18.89
CA ILE A 51 -14.50 -32.27 -18.37
C ILE A 51 -14.67 -30.93 -17.69
N GLY A 52 -14.81 -30.97 -16.37
CA GLY A 52 -15.20 -29.79 -15.63
C GLY A 52 -14.30 -28.67 -16.11
N ASP A 53 -14.91 -27.53 -16.38
CA ASP A 53 -14.24 -26.25 -16.24
C ASP A 53 -13.80 -26.13 -14.76
N GLY A 54 -12.92 -27.03 -14.31
CA GLY A 54 -11.98 -26.90 -13.21
C GLY A 54 -10.91 -25.86 -13.55
N ASP A 55 -11.33 -24.86 -14.31
CA ASP A 55 -10.77 -23.54 -14.50
C ASP A 55 -10.69 -22.77 -13.17
N GLU A 56 -10.83 -23.41 -12.01
CA GLU A 56 -10.37 -22.78 -10.78
C GLU A 56 -8.83 -22.66 -10.74
N ILE A 57 -8.08 -23.44 -11.54
CA ILE A 57 -6.63 -23.32 -11.64
C ILE A 57 -6.20 -22.47 -12.85
N TYR A 58 -6.90 -22.56 -14.00
CA TYR A 58 -6.53 -21.88 -15.26
C TYR A 58 -7.60 -20.92 -15.81
N GLY A 59 -8.69 -20.72 -15.08
CA GLY A 59 -9.84 -19.93 -15.50
C GLY A 59 -9.57 -18.44 -15.57
N LYS A 60 -9.82 -17.96 -16.76
CA LYS A 60 -9.98 -16.58 -17.16
C LYS A 60 -10.80 -15.80 -16.10
N HIS A 61 -10.28 -14.65 -15.64
CA HIS A 61 -11.02 -13.55 -14.98
C HIS A 61 -11.09 -13.39 -13.46
N ARG A 62 -10.24 -14.03 -12.64
CA ARG A 62 -9.97 -13.50 -11.29
C ARG A 62 -8.49 -13.25 -11.10
N LYS A 63 -8.09 -11.96 -10.97
CA LYS A 63 -6.76 -11.57 -10.50
C LYS A 63 -6.60 -12.09 -9.06
N LYS A 64 -6.25 -13.38 -8.89
CA LYS A 64 -5.93 -13.94 -7.57
C LYS A 64 -4.87 -13.04 -6.96
N LYS A 65 -5.18 -12.44 -5.81
CA LYS A 65 -4.26 -11.55 -5.11
C LYS A 65 -2.99 -12.36 -4.85
N ARG A 66 -1.84 -11.88 -5.32
CA ARG A 66 -0.56 -12.48 -4.99
C ARG A 66 -0.45 -12.51 -3.46
N VAL A 67 0.02 -13.63 -2.93
CA VAL A 67 0.29 -13.78 -1.51
C VAL A 67 1.32 -12.72 -1.11
N SER A 68 1.28 -12.23 0.13
CA SER A 68 2.30 -11.29 0.60
C SER A 68 3.67 -11.96 0.55
N LYS A 69 4.72 -11.22 0.18
CA LYS A 69 6.10 -11.77 0.08
C LYS A 69 6.59 -12.41 1.38
N ALA A 70 6.12 -11.89 2.53
CA ALA A 70 6.40 -12.46 3.84
C ALA A 70 5.79 -13.86 4.00
N LYS A 71 4.52 -14.02 3.61
CA LYS A 71 3.86 -15.33 3.64
C LYS A 71 4.43 -16.29 2.60
N GLU A 72 4.86 -15.80 1.43
CA GLU A 72 5.63 -16.61 0.47
C GLU A 72 6.95 -17.12 1.09
N LEU A 73 7.65 -16.29 1.86
CA LEU A 73 8.88 -16.68 2.56
C LEU A 73 8.60 -17.72 3.65
N GLU A 74 7.56 -17.55 4.44
CA GLU A 74 7.15 -18.54 5.45
C GLU A 74 6.84 -19.88 4.81
N MET A 75 6.04 -19.89 3.74
CA MET A 75 5.73 -21.11 2.99
C MET A 75 6.97 -21.77 2.38
N ALA A 76 7.90 -20.98 1.84
CA ALA A 76 9.16 -21.51 1.31
C ALA A 76 10.05 -22.11 2.42
N MET A 77 10.07 -21.50 3.60
CA MET A 77 10.83 -22.02 4.75
C MET A 77 10.21 -23.29 5.31
N THR A 78 8.89 -23.38 5.41
CA THR A 78 8.22 -24.61 5.85
C THR A 78 8.44 -25.74 4.84
N LEU A 79 8.40 -25.46 3.54
CA LEU A 79 8.72 -26.44 2.50
C LEU A 79 10.19 -26.89 2.56
N GLU A 80 11.13 -25.99 2.83
CA GLU A 80 12.54 -26.37 3.02
C GLU A 80 12.72 -27.24 4.26
N ALA A 81 12.02 -26.95 5.36
CA ALA A 81 12.04 -27.75 6.57
C ALA A 81 11.49 -29.16 6.32
N LEU A 82 10.30 -29.26 5.70
CA LEU A 82 9.67 -30.55 5.39
C LEU A 82 10.50 -31.42 4.44
N LYS A 83 11.32 -30.82 3.57
CA LYS A 83 12.24 -31.56 2.69
C LYS A 83 13.47 -32.12 3.42
N LYS A 84 13.82 -31.57 4.59
CA LYS A 84 14.97 -32.01 5.40
C LYS A 84 14.63 -33.15 6.35
N ASP A 85 13.34 -33.45 6.55
CA ASP A 85 12.89 -34.56 7.39
C ASP A 85 13.27 -35.91 6.76
N GLN A 86 13.97 -36.78 7.50
CA GLN A 86 14.60 -38.00 6.95
C GLN A 86 13.60 -39.05 6.45
N GLU A 87 12.41 -39.16 7.05
CA GLU A 87 11.42 -40.19 6.68
C GLU A 87 10.47 -39.75 5.57
N LYS A 88 10.04 -38.49 5.61
CA LYS A 88 8.98 -37.94 4.73
C LYS A 88 9.54 -36.99 3.67
N GLY A 89 10.79 -36.54 3.82
CA GLY A 89 11.41 -35.53 2.97
C GLY A 89 11.46 -35.94 1.50
N ASP A 90 11.79 -37.19 1.21
CA ASP A 90 11.85 -37.69 -0.17
C ASP A 90 10.49 -37.70 -0.86
N ILE A 91 9.44 -38.13 -0.15
CA ILE A 91 8.07 -38.16 -0.67
C ILE A 91 7.58 -36.72 -0.90
N VAL A 92 7.80 -35.83 0.06
CA VAL A 92 7.43 -34.41 -0.04
C VAL A 92 8.19 -33.73 -1.17
N ALA A 93 9.49 -33.98 -1.30
CA ALA A 93 10.34 -33.42 -2.35
C ALA A 93 9.87 -33.88 -3.74
N LYS A 94 9.59 -35.18 -3.91
CA LYS A 94 9.01 -35.74 -5.14
C LYS A 94 7.67 -35.07 -5.44
N ASN A 95 6.69 -35.16 -4.55
CA ASN A 95 5.36 -34.59 -4.74
C ASN A 95 5.41 -33.10 -5.09
N HIS A 96 6.20 -32.32 -4.35
CA HIS A 96 6.38 -30.90 -4.62
C HIS A 96 7.06 -30.66 -5.97
N SER A 97 8.04 -31.47 -6.37
CA SER A 97 8.73 -31.33 -7.65
C SER A 97 7.78 -31.56 -8.84
N TRP A 98 6.92 -32.59 -8.77
CA TRP A 98 5.89 -32.87 -9.78
C TRP A 98 4.84 -31.76 -9.84
N GLN A 99 4.30 -31.36 -8.68
CA GLN A 99 3.31 -30.26 -8.62
C GLN A 99 3.88 -28.94 -9.16
N ALA A 100 5.16 -28.65 -8.84
CA ALA A 100 5.85 -27.49 -9.37
C ALA A 100 6.10 -27.60 -10.89
N ALA A 101 6.41 -28.80 -11.41
CA ALA A 101 6.57 -29.01 -12.84
C ALA A 101 5.25 -28.80 -13.60
N ILE A 102 4.14 -29.38 -13.11
CA ILE A 102 2.80 -29.20 -13.68
C ILE A 102 2.41 -27.71 -13.68
N SER A 103 2.60 -27.02 -12.55
CA SER A 103 2.27 -25.61 -12.42
C SER A 103 3.12 -24.72 -13.33
N ARG A 104 4.41 -25.03 -13.54
CA ARG A 104 5.27 -24.34 -14.50
C ARG A 104 4.87 -24.61 -15.94
N ALA A 105 4.55 -25.86 -16.28
CA ALA A 105 4.09 -26.26 -17.62
C ALA A 105 2.82 -25.50 -18.01
N ALA A 106 1.97 -25.20 -17.04
CA ALA A 106 0.78 -24.40 -17.25
C ALA A 106 0.99 -22.87 -17.10
N GLY A 107 2.23 -22.40 -16.99
CA GLY A 107 2.60 -20.98 -17.03
C GLY A 107 2.57 -20.23 -15.70
N ILE A 108 2.35 -20.91 -14.57
CA ILE A 108 2.38 -20.29 -13.24
C ILE A 108 3.83 -20.10 -12.80
N LYS A 109 4.19 -18.85 -12.44
CA LYS A 109 5.53 -18.52 -11.93
C LYS A 109 5.67 -18.89 -10.46
N ILE A 110 6.51 -19.89 -10.17
CA ILE A 110 6.70 -20.44 -8.83
C ILE A 110 7.97 -19.85 -8.18
N HIS A 111 7.92 -19.54 -6.88
CA HIS A 111 8.99 -18.89 -6.13
C HIS A 111 9.24 -19.58 -4.79
N ASP A 112 9.86 -20.77 -4.80
CA ASP A 112 10.01 -21.59 -3.59
C ASP A 112 11.39 -21.46 -2.91
N ASP A 113 12.32 -20.67 -3.46
CA ASP A 113 13.67 -20.52 -2.91
C ASP A 113 13.70 -19.47 -1.78
N PRO A 114 13.85 -19.87 -0.49
CA PRO A 114 13.80 -18.91 0.61
C PRO A 114 14.95 -17.89 0.55
N LYS A 115 16.14 -18.30 0.07
CA LYS A 115 17.29 -17.40 -0.14
C LYS A 115 16.99 -16.28 -1.15
N ARG A 116 16.26 -16.57 -2.22
CA ARG A 116 15.90 -15.57 -3.24
C ARG A 116 14.81 -14.64 -2.73
N LEU A 117 13.83 -15.18 -1.99
CA LEU A 117 12.78 -14.38 -1.36
C LEU A 117 13.34 -13.40 -0.32
N LYS A 118 14.26 -13.85 0.55
CA LYS A 118 14.99 -12.98 1.49
C LYS A 118 15.70 -11.82 0.78
N LYS A 119 16.43 -12.10 -0.30
CA LYS A 119 17.09 -11.07 -1.12
C LYS A 119 16.09 -10.08 -1.72
N ARG A 120 14.92 -10.55 -2.18
CA ARG A 120 13.88 -9.70 -2.75
C ARG A 120 13.27 -8.77 -1.71
N ILE A 121 12.96 -9.29 -0.51
CA ILE A 121 12.45 -8.50 0.61
C ILE A 121 13.48 -7.44 1.01
N HIS A 122 14.75 -7.82 1.17
CA HIS A 122 15.82 -6.86 1.50
C HIS A 122 16.01 -5.77 0.45
N LYS A 123 15.93 -6.11 -0.85
CA LYS A 123 15.96 -5.09 -1.92
C LYS A 123 14.80 -4.11 -1.78
N GLU A 124 13.61 -4.60 -1.48
CA GLU A 124 12.43 -3.75 -1.29
C GLU A 124 12.56 -2.85 -0.07
N THR A 125 13.03 -3.36 1.07
CA THR A 125 13.26 -2.53 2.27
C THR A 125 14.29 -1.44 1.99
N LYS A 126 15.43 -1.78 1.36
CA LYS A 126 16.46 -0.80 0.97
C LYS A 126 15.95 0.28 0.01
N MET A 127 15.06 -0.08 -0.92
CA MET A 127 14.44 0.91 -1.80
C MET A 127 13.47 1.83 -1.07
N ARG A 128 12.72 1.31 -0.09
CA ARG A 128 11.86 2.12 0.78
C ARG A 128 12.67 3.09 1.63
N GLU A 129 13.74 2.63 2.25
CA GLU A 129 14.69 3.46 3.03
C GLU A 129 15.23 4.62 2.19
N LYS A 130 15.79 4.33 1.01
CA LYS A 130 16.27 5.36 0.07
C LYS A 130 15.19 6.37 -0.33
N ASN A 131 13.97 5.90 -0.54
CA ASN A 131 12.86 6.79 -0.88
C ASN A 131 12.45 7.66 0.32
N THR A 132 12.45 7.11 1.53
CA THR A 132 12.20 7.85 2.76
C THR A 132 13.28 8.91 3.01
N GLU A 133 14.55 8.58 2.82
CA GLU A 133 15.68 9.53 2.90
C GLU A 133 15.52 10.68 1.89
N LYS A 134 15.30 10.36 0.61
CA LYS A 134 15.04 11.37 -0.43
C LYS A 134 13.83 12.24 -0.12
N TRP A 135 12.79 11.69 0.50
CA TRP A 135 11.62 12.47 0.90
C TRP A 135 11.95 13.43 2.05
N LYS A 136 12.71 12.97 3.05
CA LYS A 136 13.21 13.82 4.14
C LYS A 136 14.07 14.96 3.58
N GLU A 137 15.03 14.66 2.72
CA GLU A 137 15.87 15.68 2.05
C GLU A 137 15.02 16.74 1.32
N ARG A 138 13.99 16.31 0.57
CA ARG A 138 13.08 17.24 -0.12
C ARG A 138 12.31 18.14 0.84
N VAL A 139 11.81 17.57 1.94
CA VAL A 139 11.09 18.31 2.97
C VAL A 139 12.03 19.32 3.65
N ASP A 140 13.24 18.90 4.00
CA ASP A 140 14.24 19.76 4.64
C ASP A 140 14.67 20.91 3.71
N VAL A 141 14.91 20.63 2.43
CA VAL A 141 15.21 21.65 1.41
C VAL A 141 14.04 22.62 1.28
N GLN A 142 12.80 22.12 1.20
CA GLN A 142 11.62 22.98 1.14
C GLN A 142 11.49 23.87 2.38
N GLN A 143 11.78 23.35 3.57
CA GLN A 143 11.77 24.11 4.81
C GLN A 143 12.85 25.18 4.84
N LYS A 144 14.10 24.86 4.43
CA LYS A 144 15.20 25.83 4.31
C LYS A 144 14.84 26.97 3.35
N PHE A 145 14.32 26.66 2.15
CA PHE A 145 13.88 27.68 1.21
C PHE A 145 12.76 28.58 1.77
N ARG A 146 11.82 28.02 2.54
CA ARG A 146 10.77 28.81 3.21
C ARG A 146 11.38 29.72 4.28
N ALA A 147 12.30 29.20 5.09
CA ALA A 147 12.99 29.96 6.13
C ALA A 147 13.83 31.11 5.54
N GLU A 148 14.62 30.85 4.50
CA GLU A 148 15.42 31.87 3.79
C GLU A 148 14.54 32.97 3.19
N LYS A 149 13.41 32.61 2.55
CA LYS A 149 12.45 33.61 2.03
C LYS A 149 11.84 34.44 3.15
N GLN A 150 11.54 33.82 4.28
CA GLN A 150 10.99 34.51 5.44
C GLN A 150 12.03 35.46 6.07
N GLN A 151 13.29 35.03 6.18
CA GLN A 151 14.42 35.86 6.66
C GLN A 151 14.62 37.09 5.75
N LYS A 152 14.71 36.88 4.42
CA LYS A 152 14.78 37.99 3.45
C LYS A 152 13.58 38.94 3.56
N ARG A 153 12.38 38.41 3.86
CA ARG A 153 11.20 39.26 4.10
C ARG A 153 11.35 40.08 5.38
N SER A 154 11.84 39.49 6.48
CA SER A 154 12.07 40.23 7.72
C SER A 154 13.14 41.31 7.57
N GLU A 155 14.25 41.02 6.89
CA GLU A 155 15.32 41.98 6.59
C GLU A 155 14.79 43.16 5.78
N ASN A 156 14.09 42.91 4.67
CA ASN A 156 13.47 43.96 3.86
C ASN A 156 12.45 44.83 4.62
N VAL A 157 11.73 44.24 5.60
CA VAL A 157 10.81 44.98 6.46
C VAL A 157 11.58 45.89 7.42
N ILE A 158 12.65 45.39 8.04
CA ILE A 158 13.54 46.16 8.91
C ILE A 158 14.19 47.31 8.14
N ASP A 159 14.75 47.04 6.96
CA ASP A 159 15.36 48.04 6.10
C ASP A 159 14.36 49.13 5.71
N ARG A 160 13.12 48.75 5.36
CA ARG A 160 12.05 49.71 5.07
C ARG A 160 11.71 50.58 6.28
N ILE A 161 11.72 50.01 7.49
CA ILE A 161 11.50 50.77 8.73
C ILE A 161 12.67 51.75 8.97
N GLN A 162 13.92 51.30 8.81
CA GLN A 162 15.11 52.13 8.95
C GLN A 162 15.14 53.26 7.92
N GLN A 163 14.88 52.97 6.65
CA GLN A 163 14.76 53.98 5.59
C GLN A 163 13.68 55.03 5.90
N LYS A 164 12.52 54.61 6.45
CA LYS A 164 11.48 55.55 6.89
C LYS A 164 11.97 56.43 8.04
N LYS A 165 12.74 55.90 9.00
CA LYS A 165 13.35 56.68 10.09
C LYS A 165 14.37 57.67 9.53
N MET A 166 15.30 57.24 8.66
CA MET A 166 16.29 58.09 8.02
C MET A 166 15.66 59.20 7.18
N ARG A 167 14.60 58.90 6.42
CA ARG A 167 13.83 59.93 5.68
C ARG A 167 13.19 60.96 6.59
N LYS A 168 12.71 60.58 7.78
CA LYS A 168 12.17 61.54 8.77
C LYS A 168 13.27 62.42 9.35
N ILE A 169 14.44 61.85 9.63
CA ILE A 169 15.62 62.58 10.13
C ILE A 169 16.11 63.58 9.06
N ALA A 170 16.35 63.13 7.83
CA ALA A 170 16.77 63.99 6.72
C ALA A 170 15.77 65.13 6.44
N LYS A 171 14.45 64.88 6.57
CA LYS A 171 13.43 65.94 6.47
C LYS A 171 13.51 66.96 7.61
N ARG A 172 13.90 66.54 8.82
CA ARG A 172 14.08 67.45 9.97
C ARG A 172 15.35 68.28 9.81
N GLU A 173 16.47 67.67 9.42
CA GLU A 173 17.72 68.37 9.15
C GLU A 173 17.57 69.40 8.03
N LYS A 174 16.89 69.04 6.93
CA LYS A 174 16.59 69.99 5.85
C LYS A 174 15.71 71.16 6.31
N LYS A 175 14.81 70.96 7.27
CA LYS A 175 14.00 72.04 7.85
C LYS A 175 14.82 72.94 8.78
N LEU A 176 15.75 72.37 9.55
CA LEU A 176 16.65 73.11 10.44
C LEU A 176 17.66 73.95 9.66
N LEU A 177 18.13 73.46 8.51
CA LEU A 177 19.07 74.13 7.61
C LEU A 177 18.39 75.09 6.61
N ARG A 178 17.07 75.28 6.68
CA ARG A 178 16.37 76.19 5.77
C ARG A 178 16.66 77.63 6.20
N PRO A 179 17.39 78.44 5.40
CA PRO A 179 17.62 79.83 5.75
C PRO A 179 16.28 80.59 5.74
N GLY A 180 15.97 81.32 6.80
CA GLY A 180 14.79 82.18 6.88
C GLY A 180 13.59 81.61 7.64
N TYR A 181 13.82 80.95 8.78
CA TYR A 181 12.90 81.00 9.93
C TYR A 181 13.51 81.89 11.02
#